data_AF-A0A925R481-F1
#
_entry.id   AF-A0A925R481-F1
#
_cell.length_a   1.000
_cell.length_b   1.000
_cell.length_c   1.000
_cell.angle_alpha   90.00
_cell.angle_beta   90.00
_cell.angle_gamma   90.00
#
_symmetry.space_group_name_H-M   'P 1'
#
loop_
_entity.id
_entity.type
_entity.pdbx_description
1 polymer ?
#
loop_
_entity_poly.entity_id
_entity_poly.type
_entity_poly.pdbx_seq_one_letter_code
_entity_poly.pdbx_strand_id
1 'polypeptide(L)'
;MALLNIILRNLMGFDMLIFILAAVNILFIIPKINKYAVKIKQQLSPTVYKPLEALLKLIREDAGDQSIDLHQIRTLKDRQSFYYHLFININAIFPLLGILGTVISLLRVTDLTNSLIVINFTTALTSTLWGLIFAIGFKTVDGVIGAKVEENEADFNLLINRIDHITKGDVDEA
;
A
#
# COMPACT_ATOMS: atom_id res chain seq x y z
N MET A 1 30.27 -12.17 -16.91
CA MET A 1 29.76 -13.56 -16.89
C MET A 1 29.68 -14.14 -15.48
N ALA A 2 30.77 -14.15 -14.68
CA ALA A 2 30.76 -14.73 -13.32
C ALA A 2 29.78 -14.05 -12.34
N LEU A 3 29.77 -12.72 -12.32
CA LEU A 3 28.87 -11.92 -11.45
C LEU A 3 27.39 -12.17 -11.77
N LEU A 4 27.04 -12.28 -13.05
CA LEU A 4 25.67 -12.55 -13.52
C LEU A 4 25.22 -13.97 -13.16
N ASN A 5 26.12 -14.95 -13.22
CA ASN A 5 25.82 -16.33 -12.85
C ASN A 5 25.65 -16.49 -11.32
N ILE A 6 26.42 -15.73 -10.52
CA ILE A 6 26.24 -15.65 -9.05
C ILE A 6 24.91 -14.99 -8.70
N ILE A 7 24.58 -13.88 -9.37
CA ILE A 7 23.27 -13.20 -9.22
C ILE A 7 22.13 -14.16 -9.59
N LEU A 8 22.24 -14.91 -10.69
CA LEU A 8 21.21 -15.88 -11.10
C LEU A 8 21.06 -17.03 -10.09
N ARG A 9 22.17 -17.53 -9.53
CA ARG A 9 22.13 -18.60 -8.53
C ARG A 9 21.57 -18.13 -7.19
N ASN A 10 21.79 -16.86 -6.82
CA ASN A 10 21.16 -16.24 -5.64
C ASN A 10 19.70 -15.88 -5.86
N LEU A 11 19.32 -15.49 -7.09
CA LEU A 11 17.93 -15.30 -7.51
C LEU A 11 17.12 -16.58 -7.36
N MET A 12 17.75 -17.75 -7.48
CA MET A 12 17.14 -19.06 -7.24
C MET A 12 17.16 -19.49 -5.77
N GLY A 13 17.80 -18.71 -4.89
CA GLY A 13 17.91 -18.91 -3.45
C GLY A 13 16.99 -17.99 -2.66
N PHE A 14 17.50 -17.40 -1.57
CA PHE A 14 16.72 -16.55 -0.67
C PHE A 14 16.25 -15.24 -1.34
N ASP A 15 17.04 -14.68 -2.28
CA ASP A 15 16.69 -13.44 -2.98
C ASP A 15 15.39 -13.61 -3.77
N MET A 16 15.04 -14.83 -4.18
CA MET A 16 13.77 -15.14 -4.84
C MET A 16 12.57 -14.66 -4.02
N LEU A 17 12.62 -14.81 -2.69
CA LEU A 17 11.53 -14.39 -1.80
C LEU A 17 11.36 -12.86 -1.83
N ILE A 18 12.47 -12.13 -1.85
CA ILE A 18 12.48 -10.67 -1.97
C ILE A 18 11.84 -10.26 -3.31
N PHE A 19 12.22 -10.90 -4.42
CA PHE A 19 11.66 -10.60 -5.73
C PHE A 19 10.19 -10.99 -5.87
N ILE A 20 9.76 -12.14 -5.33
CA ILE A 20 8.36 -12.56 -5.33
C ILE A 20 7.52 -11.55 -4.53
N LEU A 21 7.97 -11.17 -3.34
CA LEU A 21 7.26 -10.22 -2.51
C LEU A 21 7.17 -8.84 -3.19
N ALA A 22 8.26 -8.39 -3.83
CA ALA A 22 8.26 -7.17 -4.63
C ALA A 22 7.30 -7.25 -5.82
N ALA A 23 7.25 -8.38 -6.53
CA ALA A 23 6.32 -8.59 -7.63
C ALA A 23 4.87 -8.59 -7.17
N VAL A 24 4.55 -9.22 -6.04
CA VAL A 24 3.21 -9.15 -5.43
C VAL A 24 2.84 -7.69 -5.10
N ASN A 25 3.79 -6.93 -4.55
CA ASN A 25 3.55 -5.53 -4.21
C ASN A 25 3.26 -4.66 -5.45
N ILE A 26 4.04 -4.85 -6.52
CA ILE A 26 3.92 -4.11 -7.79
C ILE A 26 2.69 -4.52 -8.59
N LEU A 27 2.45 -5.82 -8.76
CA LEU A 27 1.44 -6.33 -9.69
C LEU A 27 0.05 -6.44 -9.06
N PHE A 28 -0.03 -6.59 -7.74
CA PHE A 28 -1.31 -6.83 -7.06
C PHE A 28 -1.71 -5.70 -6.12
N ILE A 29 -0.80 -5.26 -5.24
CA ILE A 29 -1.16 -4.35 -4.16
C ILE A 29 -1.27 -2.90 -4.67
N ILE A 30 -0.24 -2.37 -5.33
CA ILE A 30 -0.26 -1.00 -5.87
C ILE A 30 -1.45 -0.74 -6.82
N PRO A 31 -1.78 -1.62 -7.78
CA PRO A 31 -2.92 -1.42 -8.67
C PRO A 31 -4.25 -1.44 -7.93
N LYS A 32 -4.38 -2.29 -6.89
CA LYS A 32 -5.58 -2.30 -6.06
C LYS A 32 -5.76 -1.00 -5.30
N ILE A 33 -4.71 -0.46 -4.67
CA ILE A 33 -4.79 0.83 -3.97
C ILE A 33 -5.27 1.91 -4.93
N ASN A 34 -4.64 2.02 -6.11
CA ASN A 34 -5.03 3.00 -7.12
C ASN A 34 -6.48 2.79 -7.62
N LYS A 35 -6.90 1.54 -7.84
CA LYS A 35 -8.27 1.22 -8.25
C LYS A 35 -9.31 1.68 -7.23
N TYR A 36 -9.07 1.46 -5.94
CA TYR A 36 -9.99 1.94 -4.90
C TYR A 36 -9.90 3.45 -4.73
N ALA A 37 -8.70 4.03 -4.77
CA ALA A 37 -8.50 5.47 -4.65
C ALA A 37 -9.25 6.25 -5.75
N VAL A 38 -9.18 5.78 -7.00
CA VAL A 38 -9.90 6.39 -8.14
C VAL A 38 -11.41 6.25 -7.99
N LYS A 39 -11.91 5.08 -7.56
CA LYS A 39 -13.36 4.89 -7.34
C LYS A 39 -13.91 5.82 -6.27
N ILE A 40 -13.17 5.97 -5.17
CA ILE A 40 -13.52 6.88 -4.08
C ILE A 40 -13.53 8.32 -4.59
N LYS A 41 -12.47 8.75 -5.30
CA LYS A 41 -12.41 10.10 -5.88
C LYS A 41 -13.55 10.38 -6.86
N GLN A 42 -13.92 9.40 -7.70
CA GLN A 42 -15.06 9.53 -8.62
C GLN A 42 -16.42 9.64 -7.92
N GLN A 43 -16.58 9.03 -6.74
CA GLN A 43 -17.82 9.09 -5.96
C GLN A 43 -17.87 10.33 -5.03
N LEU A 44 -16.72 10.81 -4.57
CA LEU A 44 -16.62 11.98 -3.68
C LEU A 44 -16.46 13.31 -4.43
N SER A 45 -15.72 13.39 -5.53
CA SER A 45 -15.52 14.65 -6.27
C SER A 45 -16.81 15.33 -6.77
N PRO A 46 -17.86 14.60 -7.22
CA PRO A 46 -19.13 15.21 -7.60
C PRO A 46 -19.96 15.69 -6.40
N THR A 47 -19.57 15.29 -5.18
CA THR A 47 -20.41 15.33 -3.99
C THR A 47 -19.88 16.33 -2.96
N VAL A 48 -18.55 16.42 -2.79
CA VAL A 48 -17.89 17.33 -1.84
C VAL A 48 -17.99 18.80 -2.27
N TYR A 49 -18.05 19.06 -3.58
CA TYR A 49 -18.15 20.41 -4.16
C TYR A 49 -19.57 20.87 -4.48
N LYS A 50 -20.59 20.02 -4.28
CA LYS A 50 -21.98 20.46 -4.43
C LYS A 50 -22.39 21.32 -3.23
N PRO A 51 -23.14 22.41 -3.44
CA PRO A 51 -23.68 23.21 -2.35
C PRO A 51 -24.53 22.33 -1.41
N LEU A 52 -24.46 22.63 -0.11
CA LEU A 52 -25.03 21.82 0.98
C LEU A 52 -26.51 21.46 0.76
N GLU A 53 -27.26 22.35 0.12
CA GLU A 53 -28.67 22.19 -0.25
C GLU A 53 -28.92 21.02 -1.21
N ALA A 54 -28.00 20.77 -2.15
CA ALA A 54 -28.08 19.65 -3.09
C ALA A 54 -27.70 18.32 -2.43
N LEU A 55 -26.81 18.34 -1.43
CA LEU A 55 -26.49 17.18 -0.59
C LEU A 55 -27.69 16.80 0.30
N LEU A 56 -28.34 17.80 0.89
CA LEU A 56 -29.53 17.61 1.72
C LEU A 56 -30.70 17.01 0.93
N LYS A 57 -30.94 17.46 -0.31
CA LYS A 57 -31.94 16.84 -1.19
C LYS A 57 -31.65 15.37 -1.50
N LEU A 58 -30.39 15.01 -1.75
CA LEU A 58 -30.00 13.63 -2.05
C LEU A 58 -30.08 12.67 -0.83
N ILE A 59 -30.11 13.22 0.38
CA ILE A 59 -30.17 12.45 1.64
C ILE A 59 -31.60 12.41 2.21
N ARG A 60 -32.37 13.51 2.11
CA ARG A 60 -33.74 13.62 2.67
C ARG A 60 -34.83 13.10 1.73
N GLU A 61 -34.73 13.34 0.42
CA GLU A 61 -35.67 12.76 -0.53
C GLU A 61 -35.17 11.36 -0.85
N ASP A 62 -36.02 10.35 -0.68
CA ASP A 62 -35.81 8.96 -1.10
C ASP A 62 -35.76 8.90 -2.65
N ALA A 63 -34.75 9.55 -3.22
CA ALA A 63 -34.62 9.89 -4.63
C ALA A 63 -34.03 8.72 -5.42
N GLY A 64 -34.51 7.49 -5.19
CA GLY A 64 -34.10 6.31 -5.95
C GLY A 64 -32.60 6.26 -6.31
N ASP A 65 -32.31 6.14 -7.62
CA ASP A 65 -31.01 5.91 -8.28
C ASP A 65 -29.87 6.94 -7.98
N GLN A 66 -30.08 7.95 -7.14
CA GLN A 66 -29.06 8.96 -6.77
C GLN A 66 -28.73 9.04 -5.26
N SER A 67 -29.17 8.10 -4.44
CA SER A 67 -28.73 8.04 -3.04
C SER A 67 -27.21 7.82 -2.94
N ILE A 68 -26.51 8.70 -2.21
CA ILE A 68 -25.10 8.48 -1.89
C ILE A 68 -25.06 7.32 -0.89
N ASP A 69 -24.72 6.14 -1.39
CA ASP A 69 -24.56 4.97 -0.54
C ASP A 69 -23.30 5.12 0.32
N LEU A 70 -23.48 5.74 1.48
CA LEU A 70 -22.48 5.93 2.53
C LEU A 70 -21.82 4.61 2.94
N HIS A 71 -22.58 3.51 2.93
CA HIS A 71 -22.06 2.20 3.27
C HIS A 71 -21.10 1.69 2.20
N GLN A 72 -21.42 1.89 0.92
CA GLN A 72 -20.50 1.59 -0.19
C GLN A 72 -19.23 2.44 -0.12
N ILE A 73 -19.34 3.75 0.09
CA ILE A 73 -18.16 4.64 0.18
C ILE A 73 -17.27 4.24 1.36
N ARG A 74 -17.86 3.97 2.54
CA ARG A 74 -17.14 3.47 3.71
C ARG A 74 -16.44 2.15 3.40
N THR A 75 -17.13 1.19 2.78
CA THR A 75 -16.54 -0.11 2.40
C THR A 75 -15.37 0.06 1.43
N LEU A 76 -15.46 0.99 0.48
CA LEU A 76 -14.35 1.29 -0.43
C LEU A 76 -13.17 1.91 0.31
N LYS A 77 -13.43 2.85 1.24
CA LYS A 77 -12.40 3.49 2.09
C LYS A 77 -11.68 2.46 2.95
N ASP A 78 -12.42 1.56 3.59
CA ASP A 78 -11.85 0.48 4.41
C ASP A 78 -10.96 -0.44 3.57
N ARG A 79 -11.40 -0.77 2.35
CA ARG A 79 -10.57 -1.55 1.40
C ARG A 79 -9.33 -0.78 0.96
N GLN A 80 -9.43 0.51 0.62
CA GLN A 80 -8.26 1.34 0.27
C GLN A 80 -7.26 1.35 1.44
N SER A 81 -7.75 1.61 2.65
CA SER A 81 -6.95 1.66 3.87
C SER A 81 -6.25 0.32 4.12
N PHE A 82 -6.99 -0.80 4.01
CA PHE A 82 -6.42 -2.13 4.17
C PHE A 82 -5.26 -2.41 3.20
N TYR A 83 -5.46 -2.17 1.90
CA TYR A 83 -4.40 -2.42 0.90
C TYR A 83 -3.21 -1.48 1.07
N TYR A 84 -3.45 -0.22 1.46
CA TYR A 84 -2.39 0.74 1.73
C TYR A 84 -1.57 0.35 2.98
N HIS A 85 -2.23 -0.05 4.07
CA HIS A 85 -1.55 -0.55 5.26
C HIS A 85 -0.77 -1.85 4.98
N LEU A 86 -1.32 -2.73 4.14
CA LEU A 86 -0.62 -3.93 3.71
C LEU A 86 0.66 -3.58 2.91
N PHE A 87 0.57 -2.60 2.01
CA PHE A 87 1.70 -2.09 1.23
C PHE A 87 2.83 -1.55 2.12
N ILE A 88 2.52 -0.64 3.06
CA ILE A 88 3.55 -0.06 3.94
C ILE A 88 4.20 -1.12 4.83
N ASN A 89 3.42 -2.10 5.33
CA ASN A 89 3.93 -3.17 6.19
C ASN A 89 4.85 -4.11 5.41
N ILE A 90 4.49 -4.47 4.17
CA ILE A 90 5.37 -5.26 3.29
C ILE A 90 6.65 -4.49 2.99
N ASN A 91 6.56 -3.17 2.74
CA ASN A 91 7.74 -2.34 2.48
C ASN A 91 8.73 -2.36 3.65
N ALA A 92 8.22 -2.34 4.88
CA ALA A 92 9.04 -2.41 6.10
C ALA A 92 9.74 -3.77 6.27
N ILE A 93 9.25 -4.83 5.64
CA ILE A 93 9.81 -6.19 5.73
C ILE A 93 11.03 -6.36 4.81
N PHE A 94 11.18 -5.61 3.71
CA PHE A 94 12.30 -5.82 2.77
C PHE A 94 13.69 -5.68 3.39
N PRO A 95 13.99 -4.65 4.21
CA PRO A 95 15.28 -4.58 4.90
C PRO A 95 15.49 -5.75 5.87
N LEU A 96 14.42 -6.19 6.55
CA LEU A 96 14.46 -7.33 7.47
C LEU A 96 14.77 -8.64 6.74
N LEU A 97 14.20 -8.84 5.55
CA LEU A 97 14.54 -9.96 4.68
C LEU A 97 16.01 -9.87 4.24
N GLY A 98 16.49 -8.69 3.86
CA GLY A 98 17.90 -8.47 3.54
C GLY A 98 18.84 -8.94 4.66
N ILE A 99 18.55 -8.53 5.90
CA ILE A 99 19.29 -8.96 7.10
C ILE A 99 19.18 -10.47 7.30
N LEU A 100 17.98 -11.05 7.17
CA LEU A 100 17.78 -12.50 7.28
C LEU A 100 18.62 -13.28 6.25
N GLY A 101 18.74 -12.78 5.02
CA GLY A 101 19.60 -13.35 3.99
C GLY A 101 21.07 -13.40 4.41
N THR A 102 21.56 -12.37 5.11
CA THR A 102 22.92 -12.39 5.66
C THR A 102 23.09 -13.45 6.74
N VAL A 103 22.15 -13.54 7.68
CA VAL A 103 22.18 -14.53 8.77
C VAL A 103 22.20 -15.94 8.20
N ILE A 104 21.32 -16.25 7.24
CA ILE A 104 21.26 -17.56 6.60
C ILE A 104 22.57 -17.88 5.88
N SER A 105 23.15 -16.91 5.19
CA SER A 105 24.40 -17.12 4.45
C SER A 105 25.58 -17.37 5.38
N LEU A 106 25.65 -16.66 6.51
CA LEU A 106 26.68 -16.86 7.53
C LEU A 106 26.56 -18.24 8.20
N LEU A 107 25.33 -18.68 8.51
CA LEU A 107 25.08 -20.00 9.09
C LEU A 107 25.49 -21.16 8.17
N ARG A 108 25.55 -20.94 6.86
CA ARG A 108 25.95 -21.95 5.85
C ARG A 108 27.46 -22.08 5.68
N VAL A 109 28.27 -21.26 6.36
CA VAL A 109 29.72 -21.39 6.36
C VAL A 109 30.11 -22.54 7.29
N THR A 110 30.09 -23.76 6.77
CA THR A 110 30.51 -24.97 7.50
C THR A 110 31.95 -25.37 7.24
N ASP A 111 32.52 -24.95 6.10
CA ASP A 111 33.92 -25.20 5.71
C ASP A 111 34.65 -23.88 5.40
N LEU A 112 35.84 -23.71 5.97
CA LEU A 112 36.64 -22.48 5.88
C LEU A 112 37.50 -22.39 4.62
N THR A 113 37.08 -23.00 3.51
CA THR A 113 37.80 -22.84 2.25
C THR A 113 37.60 -21.41 1.72
N ASN A 114 38.68 -20.70 1.41
CA ASN A 114 38.66 -19.28 1.02
C ASN A 114 37.63 -18.97 -0.11
N SER A 115 37.45 -19.88 -1.07
CA SER A 115 36.49 -19.69 -2.17
C SER A 115 35.02 -19.77 -1.75
N LEU A 116 34.69 -20.67 -0.82
CA LEU A 116 33.33 -20.89 -0.32
C LEU A 116 32.88 -19.77 0.61
N ILE A 117 33.81 -19.27 1.43
CA ILE A 117 33.61 -18.09 2.27
C ILE A 117 33.21 -16.88 1.41
N VAL A 118 34.01 -16.57 0.38
CA VAL A 118 33.78 -15.40 -0.49
C VAL A 118 32.41 -15.47 -1.18
N ILE A 119 31.99 -16.66 -1.64
CA ILE A 119 30.69 -16.85 -2.29
C ILE A 119 29.55 -16.57 -1.30
N ASN A 120 29.59 -17.14 -0.10
CA ASN A 120 28.55 -16.93 0.92
C ASN A 120 28.48 -15.46 1.36
N PHE A 121 29.61 -14.79 1.57
CA PHE A 121 29.61 -13.37 1.91
C PHE A 121 29.05 -12.50 0.78
N THR A 122 29.39 -12.82 -0.48
CA THR A 122 28.82 -12.11 -1.63
C THR A 122 27.31 -12.30 -1.70
N THR A 123 26.82 -13.52 -1.46
CA THR A 123 25.38 -13.81 -1.40
C THR A 123 24.65 -13.06 -0.30
N ALA A 124 25.23 -13.00 0.90
CA ALA A 124 24.69 -12.21 2.01
C ALA A 124 24.50 -10.74 1.60
N LEU A 125 25.53 -10.17 0.98
CA LEU A 125 25.55 -8.78 0.58
C LEU A 125 24.53 -8.48 -0.53
N THR A 126 24.35 -9.40 -1.49
CA THR A 126 23.33 -9.22 -2.55
C THR A 126 21.91 -9.25 -1.99
N SER A 127 21.61 -10.12 -1.02
CA SER A 127 20.29 -10.14 -0.36
C SER A 127 19.98 -8.80 0.33
N THR A 128 20.97 -8.24 1.04
CA THR A 128 20.83 -6.95 1.72
C THR A 128 20.63 -5.82 0.72
N LEU A 129 21.41 -5.84 -0.37
CA LEU A 129 21.30 -4.87 -1.45
C LEU A 129 19.89 -4.87 -2.07
N TRP A 130 19.35 -6.04 -2.41
CA TRP A 130 18.01 -6.14 -3.00
C TRP A 130 16.91 -5.71 -2.04
N GLY A 131 16.98 -6.12 -0.77
CA GLY A 131 16.05 -5.66 0.26
C GLY A 131 16.05 -4.14 0.39
N LEU A 132 17.22 -3.50 0.37
CA LEU A 132 17.34 -2.05 0.44
C LEU A 132 16.82 -1.35 -0.82
N ILE A 133 17.18 -1.84 -2.01
CA ILE A 133 16.74 -1.28 -3.30
C ILE A 133 15.20 -1.26 -3.37
N PHE A 134 14.55 -2.37 -3.03
CA PHE A 134 13.09 -2.43 -3.05
C PHE A 134 12.47 -1.56 -1.95
N ALA A 135 13.03 -1.53 -0.75
CA ALA A 135 12.54 -0.67 0.32
C ALA A 135 12.57 0.82 -0.08
N ILE A 136 13.68 1.30 -0.65
CA ILE A 136 13.83 2.69 -1.11
C ILE A 136 12.88 2.99 -2.27
N GLY A 137 12.83 2.09 -3.26
CA GLY A 137 11.95 2.23 -4.42
C GLY A 137 10.48 2.33 -4.00
N PHE A 138 10.01 1.41 -3.16
CA PHE A 138 8.64 1.44 -2.68
C PHE A 138 8.36 2.61 -1.73
N LYS A 139 9.35 3.09 -0.96
CA LYS A 139 9.17 4.29 -0.15
C LYS A 139 8.95 5.55 -0.99
N THR A 140 9.52 5.60 -2.20
CA THR A 140 9.25 6.68 -3.14
C THR A 140 7.81 6.57 -3.68
N VAL A 141 7.37 5.36 -4.01
CA VAL A 141 5.99 5.09 -4.45
C VAL A 141 4.97 5.41 -3.35
N ASP A 142 5.30 5.09 -2.09
CA ASP A 142 4.54 5.43 -0.89
C ASP A 142 4.25 6.93 -0.80
N GLY A 143 5.23 7.79 -1.08
CA GLY A 143 5.00 9.24 -1.09
C GLY A 143 3.92 9.69 -2.08
N VAL A 144 3.83 9.05 -3.26
CA VAL A 144 2.84 9.41 -4.29
C VAL A 144 1.47 8.81 -4.00
N ILE A 145 1.42 7.55 -3.55
CA ILE A 145 0.17 6.85 -3.24
C ILE A 145 -0.44 7.37 -1.94
N GLY A 146 0.40 7.57 -0.92
CA GLY A 146 0.02 8.07 0.40
C GLY A 146 -0.68 9.42 0.31
N ALA A 147 -0.17 10.36 -0.49
CA ALA A 147 -0.82 11.65 -0.72
C ALA A 147 -2.27 11.50 -1.24
N LYS A 148 -2.51 10.55 -2.15
CA LYS A 148 -3.88 10.28 -2.67
C LYS A 148 -4.78 9.61 -1.64
N VAL A 149 -4.22 8.74 -0.80
CA VAL A 149 -4.96 8.07 0.28
C VAL A 149 -5.37 9.08 1.33
N GLU A 150 -4.46 9.98 1.70
CA GLU A 150 -4.69 11.05 2.67
C GLU A 150 -5.74 12.07 2.16
N GLU A 151 -5.67 12.50 0.90
CA GLU A 151 -6.68 13.35 0.26
C GLU A 151 -8.08 12.71 0.35
N ASN A 152 -8.19 11.43 -0.04
CA ASN A 152 -9.45 10.70 0.02
C ASN A 152 -10.01 10.56 1.45
N GLU A 153 -9.13 10.36 2.44
CA GLU A 153 -9.52 10.26 3.84
C GLU A 153 -10.02 11.61 4.38
N ALA A 154 -9.35 12.71 4.03
CA ALA A 154 -9.81 14.06 4.35
C ALA A 154 -11.19 14.35 3.75
N ASP A 155 -11.39 14.06 2.46
CA ASP A 155 -12.67 14.25 1.77
C ASP A 155 -13.80 13.42 2.40
N PHE A 156 -13.52 12.16 2.75
CA PHE A 156 -14.50 11.31 3.42
C PHE A 156 -14.88 11.86 4.80
N ASN A 157 -13.90 12.30 5.59
CA ASN A 157 -14.17 12.87 6.91
C ASN A 157 -14.95 14.18 6.83
N LEU A 158 -14.68 15.03 5.83
CA LEU A 158 -15.47 16.23 5.56
C LEU A 158 -16.92 15.91 5.22
N LEU A 159 -17.16 14.87 4.41
CA LEU A 159 -18.51 14.43 4.06
C LEU A 159 -19.28 13.93 5.28
N ILE A 160 -18.65 13.09 6.11
CA ILE A 160 -19.27 12.58 7.35
C ILE A 160 -19.58 13.72 8.32
N ASN A 161 -18.66 14.67 8.52
CA ASN A 161 -18.88 15.82 9.41
C ASN A 161 -20.02 16.72 8.94
N ARG A 162 -20.15 16.93 7.62
CA ARG A 162 -21.27 17.70 7.06
C ARG A 162 -22.61 17.01 7.29
N ILE A 163 -22.67 15.69 7.15
CA ILE A 163 -23.89 14.91 7.40
C ILE A 163 -24.26 14.95 8.89
N ASP A 164 -23.30 14.75 9.78
CA ASP A 164 -23.54 14.81 11.24
C ASP A 164 -24.07 16.19 11.68
N HIS A 165 -23.55 17.28 11.12
CA HIS A 165 -24.08 18.62 11.37
C HIS A 165 -25.52 18.81 10.90
N ILE A 166 -25.89 18.26 9.74
CA ILE A 166 -27.28 18.30 9.25
C ILE A 166 -28.20 17.51 10.19
N THR A 167 -27.79 16.30 10.57
CA THR A 167 -28.60 15.46 11.47
C THR A 167 -28.76 16.08 12.86
N LYS A 168 -27.73 16.74 13.40
CA LYS A 168 -27.83 17.42 14.70
C LYS A 168 -28.64 18.72 14.66
N GLY A 169 -28.52 19.50 13.59
CA GLY A 169 -29.34 20.71 13.40
C GLY A 169 -30.84 20.43 13.37
N ASP A 170 -31.25 19.27 12.86
CA ASP A 170 -32.65 18.82 12.86
C ASP A 170 -33.17 18.38 14.25
N VAL A 171 -32.28 18.03 15.19
CA VAL A 171 -32.68 17.55 16.54
C VAL A 171 -32.89 18.72 17.50
N ASP A 172 -32.26 19.87 17.26
CA ASP A 172 -32.43 21.07 18.09
C ASP A 172 -33.66 21.92 17.69
N GLU A 173 -34.27 21.65 16.53
CA GLU A 173 -35.47 22.35 16.02
C GLU A 173 -36.80 21.55 16.17
N ALA A 174 -36.78 20.35 16.77
CA ALA A 174 -37.95 19.47 16.99
C ALA A 174 -38.32 19.34 18.48
#